data_AF-A0A2S9QHT3-F1
#
_entry.id   AF-A0A2S9QHT3-F1
#
_cell.length_a   1.000
_cell.length_b   1.000
_cell.length_c   1.000
_cell.angle_alpha   90.00
_cell.angle_beta   90.00
_cell.angle_gamma   90.00
#
_symmetry.space_group_name_H-M   'P 1'
#
loop_
_entity.id
_entity.type
_entity.pdbx_description
1 polymer ?
#
loop_
_entity_poly.entity_id
_entity_poly.type
_entity_poly.pdbx_seq_one_letter_code
_entity_poly.pdbx_strand_id
1 'polypeptide(L)'
;MLARLQKLIRGFAPGGPARPRYVFDETDHRVAAAGLLVYAMNVDGVESPAEKARVAALLQERFSLDEDETRALLAAAGERNRDALDFNDFTGVVKRAYNIEGRQRIVEMMWEIVFADGMLHEFEDNLVWRVAEALDVPVPARTTIRSKAAAQNDVLLPEASE
;
A
#
# COMPACT_ATOMS: atom_id res chain seq x y z
N MET A 1 53.67 10.06 -26.70
CA MET A 1 53.79 8.60 -26.51
C MET A 1 54.29 8.31 -25.09
N LEU A 2 53.39 8.25 -24.11
CA LEU A 2 53.71 7.75 -22.77
C LEU A 2 52.67 6.69 -22.41
N ALA A 3 53.21 5.52 -22.10
CA ALA A 3 52.57 4.24 -22.24
C ALA A 3 51.52 3.98 -21.16
N ARG A 4 50.46 3.30 -21.61
CA ARG A 4 49.53 2.52 -20.81
C ARG A 4 50.29 1.49 -19.96
N LEU A 5 50.29 1.65 -18.64
CA LEU A 5 50.42 0.58 -17.65
C LEU A 5 50.00 1.21 -16.32
N GLN A 6 48.84 0.88 -15.77
CA GLN A 6 48.77 -0.19 -14.77
C GLN A 6 47.45 -0.96 -14.86
N LYS A 7 47.63 -2.23 -15.19
CA LYS A 7 46.72 -3.35 -14.95
C LYS A 7 47.00 -3.86 -13.53
N LEU A 8 45.94 -4.26 -12.80
CA LEU A 8 45.84 -4.93 -11.49
C LEU A 8 44.94 -4.06 -10.59
N ILE A 9 43.73 -4.47 -10.17
CA ILE A 9 43.38 -5.76 -9.55
C ILE A 9 41.97 -6.20 -9.98
N ARG A 10 41.85 -7.47 -10.36
CA ARG A 10 40.60 -8.25 -10.33
C ARG A 10 40.13 -8.35 -8.88
N GLY A 11 38.95 -7.82 -8.58
CA GLY A 11 38.18 -8.15 -7.39
C GLY A 11 36.81 -8.66 -7.83
N PHE A 12 36.69 -9.98 -7.96
CA PHE A 12 35.40 -10.65 -8.09
C PHE A 12 34.74 -10.60 -6.71
N ALA A 13 33.75 -9.71 -6.54
CA ALA A 13 32.81 -9.77 -5.43
C ALA A 13 31.44 -10.11 -6.02
N PRO A 14 30.93 -11.34 -5.85
CA PRO A 14 29.51 -11.60 -6.06
C PRO A 14 28.80 -11.02 -4.81
N GLY A 15 28.39 -9.75 -4.88
CA GLY A 15 27.72 -9.10 -3.75
C GLY A 15 27.97 -7.61 -3.58
N GLY A 16 28.25 -6.85 -4.65
CA GLY A 16 27.96 -5.41 -4.58
C GLY A 16 26.46 -5.22 -4.29
N PRO A 17 26.04 -4.18 -3.54
CA PRO A 17 24.62 -4.00 -3.23
C PRO A 17 23.85 -4.07 -4.54
N ALA A 18 22.95 -5.06 -4.64
CA ALA A 18 22.11 -5.21 -5.80
C ALA A 18 21.47 -3.85 -6.04
N ARG A 19 21.78 -3.22 -7.18
CA ARG A 19 21.01 -2.04 -7.59
C ARG A 19 19.56 -2.50 -7.56
N PRO A 20 18.64 -1.77 -6.88
CA PRO A 20 17.27 -2.21 -6.79
C PRO A 20 16.79 -2.46 -8.22
N ARG A 21 16.36 -3.70 -8.48
CA ARG A 21 15.94 -4.15 -9.81
C ARG A 21 14.73 -3.34 -10.31
N TYR A 22 14.08 -2.65 -9.38
CA TYR A 22 12.92 -1.80 -9.59
C TYR A 22 13.10 -0.46 -8.85
N VAL A 23 12.96 0.65 -9.57
CA VAL A 23 12.87 1.99 -8.98
C VAL A 23 11.44 2.45 -9.19
N PHE A 24 10.68 2.52 -8.11
CA PHE A 24 9.36 3.13 -8.14
C PHE A 24 9.54 4.64 -7.95
N ASP A 25 9.08 5.43 -8.92
CA ASP A 25 9.07 6.89 -8.77
C ASP A 25 7.81 7.36 -8.04
N GLU A 26 7.83 8.61 -7.59
CA GLU A 26 6.71 9.24 -6.87
C GLU A 26 5.41 9.30 -7.70
N THR A 27 5.48 9.28 -9.03
CA THR A 27 4.29 9.34 -9.88
C THR A 27 3.69 7.95 -10.17
N ASP A 28 4.37 6.88 -9.75
CA ASP A 28 3.92 5.52 -9.94
C ASP A 28 2.61 5.28 -9.18
N HIS A 29 1.56 4.91 -9.92
CA HIS A 29 0.25 4.62 -9.36
C HIS A 29 0.25 3.47 -8.34
N ARG A 30 1.26 2.58 -8.40
CA ARG A 30 1.47 1.52 -7.40
C ARG A 30 1.97 2.09 -6.09
N VAL A 31 2.86 3.07 -6.12
CA VAL A 31 3.32 3.78 -4.90
C VAL A 31 2.14 4.53 -4.29
N ALA A 32 1.28 5.13 -5.10
CA ALA A 32 0.09 5.79 -4.57
C ALA A 32 -0.92 4.81 -3.95
N ALA A 33 -1.18 3.68 -4.61
CA ALA A 33 -2.03 2.63 -4.07
C ALA A 33 -1.45 2.07 -2.76
N ALA A 34 -0.17 1.67 -2.76
CA ALA A 34 0.53 1.18 -1.57
C ALA A 34 0.59 2.23 -0.47
N GLY A 35 0.74 3.52 -0.82
CA GLY A 35 0.73 4.65 0.10
C GLY A 35 -0.59 4.75 0.88
N LEU A 36 -1.74 4.54 0.22
CA LEU A 36 -3.04 4.47 0.91
C LEU A 36 -3.13 3.28 1.87
N LEU A 37 -2.61 2.12 1.47
CA LEU A 37 -2.63 0.92 2.33
C LEU A 37 -1.75 1.10 3.57
N VAL A 38 -0.55 1.67 3.39
CA VAL A 38 0.36 2.02 4.50
C VAL A 38 -0.24 3.13 5.36
N TYR A 39 -0.92 4.11 4.78
CA TYR A 39 -1.60 5.16 5.55
C TYR A 39 -2.68 4.55 6.46
N ALA A 40 -3.44 3.57 5.95
CA ALA A 40 -4.47 2.87 6.72
C ALA A 40 -3.88 2.10 7.91
N MET A 41 -2.85 1.29 7.66
CA MET A 41 -2.14 0.52 8.70
C MET A 41 -1.50 1.40 9.78
N ASN A 42 -1.25 2.69 9.50
CA ASN A 42 -0.50 3.57 10.40
C ASN A 42 -1.38 4.63 11.11
N VAL A 43 -2.69 4.67 10.81
CA VAL A 43 -3.53 5.83 11.17
C VAL A 43 -3.73 6.01 12.67
N ASP A 44 -3.73 4.92 13.43
CA ASP A 44 -3.84 4.92 14.89
C ASP A 44 -2.47 4.89 15.60
N GLY A 45 -1.39 4.76 14.84
CA GLY A 45 -0.01 4.69 15.31
C GLY A 45 0.43 3.30 15.82
N VAL A 46 -0.39 2.25 15.64
CA VAL A 46 -0.11 0.89 16.13
C VAL A 46 -0.17 -0.11 14.97
N GLU A 47 1.00 -0.47 14.44
CA GLU A 47 1.07 -1.46 13.37
C GLU A 47 1.18 -2.89 13.95
N SER A 48 0.21 -3.76 13.66
CA SER A 48 0.27 -5.18 14.03
C SER A 48 1.08 -6.01 13.00
N PRO A 49 1.67 -7.15 13.42
CA PRO A 49 2.30 -8.07 12.47
C PRO A 49 1.32 -8.65 11.42
N ALA A 50 0.04 -8.80 11.79
CA ALA A 50 -1.00 -9.34 10.91
C ALA A 50 -1.29 -8.38 9.75
N GLU A 51 -1.45 -7.08 10.05
CA GLU A 51 -1.67 -6.05 9.04
C GLU A 51 -0.46 -5.91 8.12
N LYS A 52 0.77 -5.89 8.65
CA LYS A 52 1.99 -5.82 7.82
C LYS A 52 2.07 -6.97 6.82
N ALA A 53 1.82 -8.19 7.30
CA ALA A 53 1.79 -9.36 6.43
C ALA A 53 0.67 -9.25 5.38
N ARG A 54 -0.48 -8.71 5.78
CA ARG A 54 -1.64 -8.55 4.91
C ARG A 54 -1.41 -7.51 3.81
N VAL A 55 -0.85 -6.35 4.13
CA VAL A 55 -0.46 -5.32 3.15
C VAL A 55 0.50 -5.92 2.12
N ALA A 56 1.55 -6.61 2.57
CA ALA A 56 2.54 -7.21 1.67
C ALA A 56 1.90 -8.25 0.73
N ALA A 57 1.08 -9.15 1.26
CA ALA A 57 0.38 -10.17 0.46
C ALA A 57 -0.55 -9.55 -0.59
N LEU A 58 -1.30 -8.51 -0.21
CA LEU A 58 -2.22 -7.82 -1.12
C LEU A 58 -1.48 -7.08 -2.24
N LEU A 59 -0.34 -6.46 -1.94
CA LEU A 59 0.50 -5.82 -2.96
C LEU A 59 1.12 -6.83 -3.92
N GLN A 60 1.61 -7.97 -3.40
CA GLN A 60 2.12 -9.07 -4.22
C GLN A 60 1.07 -9.57 -5.20
N GLU A 61 -0.13 -9.90 -4.71
CA GLU A 61 -1.22 -10.41 -5.54
C GLU A 61 -1.66 -9.37 -6.58
N ARG A 62 -1.93 -8.14 -6.12
CA ARG A 62 -2.50 -7.09 -6.97
C ARG A 62 -1.58 -6.68 -8.11
N PHE A 63 -0.28 -6.63 -7.86
CA PHE A 63 0.71 -6.13 -8.81
C PHE A 63 1.61 -7.23 -9.37
N SER A 64 1.34 -8.49 -9.03
CA SER A 64 2.13 -9.66 -9.47
C SER A 64 3.63 -9.49 -9.17
N LEU A 65 3.92 -9.06 -7.94
CA LEU A 65 5.28 -8.74 -7.49
C LEU A 65 5.90 -9.93 -6.75
N ASP A 66 7.22 -10.06 -6.83
CA ASP A 66 7.98 -10.92 -5.93
C ASP A 66 8.21 -10.25 -4.54
N GLU A 67 8.88 -10.95 -3.64
CA GLU A 67 9.19 -10.44 -2.30
C GLU A 67 10.10 -9.20 -2.31
N ASP A 68 11.09 -9.16 -3.21
CA ASP A 68 12.06 -8.06 -3.28
C ASP A 68 11.38 -6.80 -3.84
N GLU A 69 10.58 -6.96 -4.89
CA GLU A 69 9.77 -5.90 -5.50
C GLU A 69 8.74 -5.36 -4.52
N THR A 70 8.10 -6.24 -3.73
CA THR A 70 7.13 -5.82 -2.71
C THR A 70 7.79 -5.03 -1.60
N ARG A 71 8.96 -5.46 -1.11
CA ARG A 71 9.73 -4.69 -0.12
C ARG A 71 10.15 -3.33 -0.68
N ALA A 72 10.56 -3.25 -1.94
CA ALA A 72 10.90 -2.00 -2.59
C ALA A 72 9.69 -1.06 -2.73
N LEU A 73 8.52 -1.60 -3.09
CA LEU A 73 7.28 -0.83 -3.18
C LEU A 73 6.82 -0.31 -1.82
N LEU A 74 6.87 -1.15 -0.78
CA LEU A 74 6.55 -0.76 0.59
C LEU A 74 7.50 0.32 1.11
N ALA A 75 8.80 0.21 0.83
CA ALA A 75 9.77 1.24 1.19
C ALA A 75 9.44 2.57 0.51
N ALA A 76 9.19 2.57 -0.81
CA ALA A 76 8.84 3.77 -1.55
C ALA A 76 7.52 4.40 -1.06
N ALA A 77 6.51 3.56 -0.80
CA ALA A 77 5.23 4.00 -0.24
C ALA A 77 5.40 4.61 1.17
N GLY A 78 6.24 4.00 2.01
CA GLY A 78 6.53 4.49 3.35
C GLY A 78 7.28 5.82 3.34
N GLU A 79 8.29 6.00 2.47
CA GLU A 79 8.97 7.30 2.32
C GLU A 79 7.97 8.38 1.88
N ARG A 80 7.16 8.08 0.86
CA ARG A 80 6.13 9.03 0.41
C ARG A 80 5.09 9.33 1.49
N ASN A 81 4.74 8.37 2.34
CA ASN A 81 3.82 8.59 3.45
C ASN A 81 4.40 9.56 4.49
N ARG A 82 5.71 9.49 4.76
CA ARG A 82 6.40 10.46 5.64
C ARG A 82 6.39 11.88 5.09
N ASP A 83 6.44 12.03 3.77
CA ASP A 83 6.47 13.32 3.10
C ASP A 83 5.07 13.88 2.79
N ALA A 84 4.03 13.03 2.80
CA ALA A 84 2.66 13.41 2.50
C ALA A 84 2.03 14.21 3.63
N LEU A 85 1.20 15.20 3.27
CA LEU A 85 0.45 15.97 4.27
C LEU A 85 -0.77 15.21 4.77
N ASP A 86 -1.44 14.48 3.87
CA ASP A 86 -2.56 13.61 4.16
C ASP A 86 -2.79 12.58 3.03
N PHE A 87 -3.85 11.77 3.13
CA PHE A 87 -4.16 10.76 2.12
C PHE A 87 -4.51 11.33 0.73
N ASN A 88 -4.86 12.62 0.62
CA ASN A 88 -5.28 13.22 -0.65
C ASN A 88 -4.16 13.24 -1.70
N ASP A 89 -2.90 13.28 -1.23
CA ASP A 89 -1.70 13.18 -2.07
C ASP A 89 -1.63 11.85 -2.85
N PHE A 90 -2.32 10.81 -2.36
CA PHE A 90 -2.43 9.52 -3.02
C PHE A 90 -3.72 9.38 -3.84
N THR A 91 -4.87 9.82 -3.29
CA THR A 91 -6.18 9.62 -3.95
C THR A 91 -6.24 10.30 -5.31
N GLY A 92 -5.59 11.46 -5.48
CA GLY A 92 -5.49 12.14 -6.78
C GLY A 92 -4.78 11.29 -7.84
N VAL A 93 -3.69 10.60 -7.48
CA VAL A 93 -2.95 9.71 -8.39
C VAL A 93 -3.80 8.47 -8.72
N VAL A 94 -4.40 7.85 -7.70
CA VAL A 94 -5.25 6.67 -7.86
C VAL A 94 -6.44 6.96 -8.76
N LYS A 95 -7.11 8.11 -8.62
CA LYS A 95 -8.23 8.50 -9.48
C LYS A 95 -7.86 8.61 -10.95
N ARG A 96 -6.67 9.14 -11.25
CA ARG A 96 -6.18 9.28 -12.62
C ARG A 96 -5.77 7.94 -13.22
N ALA A 97 -5.24 7.03 -12.41
CA ALA A 97 -4.73 5.73 -12.87
C ALA A 97 -5.80 4.65 -13.00
N TYR A 98 -6.87 4.69 -12.20
CA TYR A 98 -7.86 3.61 -12.12
C TYR A 98 -9.28 4.07 -12.44
N ASN A 99 -10.00 3.18 -13.12
CA ASN A 99 -11.46 3.25 -13.27
C ASN A 99 -12.16 2.95 -11.92
N ILE A 100 -13.49 3.03 -11.92
CA ILE A 100 -14.26 2.86 -10.68
C ILE A 100 -14.06 1.49 -10.01
N GLU A 101 -13.95 0.42 -10.79
CA GLU A 101 -13.71 -0.93 -10.28
C GLU A 101 -12.33 -1.05 -9.62
N GLY A 102 -11.30 -0.46 -10.24
CA GLY A 102 -9.97 -0.40 -9.67
C GLY A 102 -9.94 0.37 -8.34
N ARG A 103 -10.67 1.47 -8.25
CA ARG A 103 -10.81 2.26 -7.01
C ARG A 103 -11.56 1.49 -5.91
N GLN A 104 -12.63 0.78 -6.28
CA GLN A 104 -13.34 -0.13 -5.38
C GLN A 104 -12.41 -1.22 -4.84
N ARG A 105 -11.56 -1.81 -5.69
CA ARG A 105 -10.59 -2.82 -5.24
C ARG A 105 -9.59 -2.24 -4.24
N ILE A 106 -9.11 -1.00 -4.42
CA ILE A 106 -8.23 -0.37 -3.42
C ILE A 106 -8.96 -0.20 -2.08
N VAL A 107 -10.21 0.25 -2.08
CA VAL A 107 -11.00 0.37 -0.85
C VAL A 107 -11.23 -0.99 -0.18
N GLU A 108 -11.48 -2.04 -0.97
CA GLU A 108 -11.59 -3.41 -0.46
C GLU A 108 -10.29 -3.88 0.19
N MET A 109 -9.14 -3.65 -0.46
CA MET A 109 -7.82 -3.96 0.11
C MET A 109 -7.58 -3.21 1.44
N MET A 110 -8.03 -1.96 1.56
CA MET A 110 -7.93 -1.21 2.82
C MET A 110 -8.73 -1.86 3.94
N TRP A 111 -9.98 -2.29 3.67
CA TRP A 111 -10.77 -3.04 4.65
C TRP A 111 -10.12 -4.37 5.03
N GLU A 112 -9.55 -5.09 4.06
CA GLU A 112 -8.84 -6.33 4.32
C GLU A 112 -7.61 -6.15 5.22
N ILE A 113 -7.01 -4.96 5.28
CA ILE A 113 -5.89 -4.62 6.17
C ILE A 113 -6.39 -4.32 7.57
N VAL A 114 -7.30 -3.36 7.72
CA VAL A 114 -7.79 -2.91 9.05
C VAL A 114 -8.66 -3.97 9.76
N PHE A 115 -8.94 -5.09 9.10
CA PHE A 115 -9.59 -6.26 9.72
C PHE A 115 -8.61 -7.41 9.97
N ALA A 116 -7.34 -7.30 9.58
CA ALA A 116 -6.40 -8.42 9.55
C ALA A 116 -6.08 -8.98 10.94
N ASP A 117 -6.20 -8.17 11.99
CA ASP A 117 -5.97 -8.58 13.38
C ASP A 117 -7.26 -8.91 14.14
N GLY A 118 -8.43 -8.77 13.48
CA GLY A 118 -9.75 -9.06 14.04
C GLY A 118 -10.39 -7.91 14.81
N MET A 119 -9.76 -6.74 14.92
CA MET A 119 -10.29 -5.57 15.62
C MET A 119 -10.37 -4.38 14.67
N LEU A 120 -11.50 -3.67 14.67
CA LEU A 120 -11.64 -2.42 13.92
C LEU A 120 -11.59 -1.24 14.89
N HIS A 121 -10.60 -0.35 14.72
CA HIS A 121 -10.52 0.89 15.46
C HIS A 121 -11.32 2.01 14.78
N GLU A 122 -11.84 2.95 15.59
CA GLU A 122 -12.67 4.07 15.09
C GLU A 122 -11.92 4.95 14.08
N PHE A 123 -10.62 5.17 14.28
CA PHE A 123 -9.79 5.96 13.36
C PHE A 123 -9.64 5.29 11.99
N GLU A 124 -9.54 3.96 11.98
CA GLU A 124 -9.43 3.16 10.77
C GLU A 124 -10.75 3.15 10.00
N ASP A 125 -11.87 2.88 10.68
CA ASP A 125 -13.21 2.90 10.09
C ASP A 125 -13.47 4.25 9.40
N ASN A 126 -13.25 5.34 10.15
CA ASN A 126 -13.41 6.70 9.66
C ASN A 126 -12.47 7.01 8.49
N LEU A 127 -11.21 6.55 8.53
CA LEU A 127 -10.26 6.76 7.46
C LEU A 127 -10.70 6.07 6.17
N VAL A 128 -11.03 4.77 6.23
CA VAL A 128 -11.38 4.01 5.02
C VAL A 128 -12.65 4.58 4.39
N TRP A 129 -13.62 5.04 5.19
CA TRP A 129 -14.79 5.77 4.70
C TRP A 129 -14.42 7.06 3.95
N ARG A 130 -13.55 7.90 4.53
CA ARG A 130 -13.10 9.16 3.93
C ARG A 130 -12.28 8.94 2.65
N VAL A 131 -11.42 7.92 2.62
CA VAL A 131 -10.65 7.58 1.42
C VAL A 131 -11.57 7.07 0.31
N ALA A 132 -12.55 6.21 0.64
CA ALA A 132 -13.53 5.75 -0.33
C ALA A 132 -14.38 6.89 -0.92
N GLU A 133 -14.67 7.91 -0.11
CA GLU A 133 -15.28 9.15 -0.57
C GLU A 133 -14.37 9.93 -1.52
N ALA A 134 -13.14 10.18 -1.12
CA ALA A 134 -12.17 10.91 -1.93
C ALA A 134 -11.92 10.23 -3.28
N LEU A 135 -11.99 8.89 -3.35
CA LEU A 135 -11.86 8.08 -4.57
C LEU A 135 -13.13 8.03 -5.46
N ASP A 136 -14.20 8.74 -5.09
CA ASP A 136 -15.51 8.73 -5.75
C ASP A 136 -16.17 7.34 -5.80
N VAL A 137 -15.94 6.48 -4.82
CA VAL A 137 -16.63 5.18 -4.76
C VAL A 137 -18.09 5.40 -4.36
N PRO A 138 -19.11 4.89 -5.06
CA PRO A 138 -20.50 5.06 -4.66
C PRO A 138 -20.81 4.46 -3.29
N VAL A 139 -21.64 5.14 -2.50
CA VAL A 139 -22.03 4.69 -1.15
C VAL A 139 -22.52 3.23 -1.10
N PRO A 140 -23.40 2.74 -2.02
CA PRO A 140 -23.83 1.34 -2.00
C PRO A 140 -22.67 0.35 -2.15
N ALA A 141 -21.66 0.69 -2.95
CA ALA A 141 -20.47 -0.12 -3.13
C ALA A 141 -19.61 -0.12 -1.85
N ARG A 142 -19.45 1.04 -1.18
CA ARG A 142 -18.68 1.14 0.07
C ARG A 142 -19.24 0.20 1.14
N THR A 143 -20.55 0.24 1.37
CA THR A 143 -21.22 -0.63 2.36
C THR A 143 -21.07 -2.11 1.99
N THR A 144 -21.26 -2.45 0.71
CA THR A 144 -21.13 -3.83 0.24
C THR A 144 -19.72 -4.37 0.43
N ILE A 145 -18.71 -3.57 0.08
CA ILE A 145 -17.29 -3.91 0.21
C ILE A 145 -16.93 -4.12 1.69
N ARG A 146 -17.32 -3.19 2.57
CA ARG A 146 -17.05 -3.29 4.02
C ARG A 146 -17.65 -4.56 4.61
N SER A 147 -18.93 -4.83 4.32
CA SER A 147 -19.61 -6.04 4.83
C SER A 147 -18.98 -7.32 4.30
N LYS A 148 -18.58 -7.36 3.03
CA LYS A 148 -17.90 -8.51 2.44
C LYS A 148 -16.54 -8.74 3.10
N ALA A 149 -15.73 -7.70 3.25
CA ALA A 149 -14.41 -7.80 3.86
C ALA A 149 -14.51 -8.22 5.34
N ALA A 150 -15.46 -7.67 6.09
CA ALA A 150 -15.70 -8.07 7.48
C ALA A 150 -16.05 -9.55 7.60
N ALA A 151 -16.97 -10.05 6.75
CA ALA A 151 -17.34 -11.46 6.73
C ALA A 151 -16.18 -12.39 6.32
N GLN A 152 -15.25 -11.93 5.49
CA GLN A 152 -14.07 -12.71 5.10
C GLN A 152 -13.00 -12.79 6.20
N ASN A 153 -12.99 -11.83 7.13
CA ASN A 153 -12.02 -11.75 8.22
C ASN A 153 -12.65 -12.07 9.59
N ASP A 154 -13.88 -12.62 9.61
CA ASP A 154 -14.66 -12.92 10.83
C ASP A 154 -14.79 -11.74 11.82
N VAL A 155 -14.82 -10.51 11.30
CA VAL A 155 -14.98 -9.29 12.10
C VAL A 155 -16.45 -8.95 12.25
N LEU A 156 -16.89 -8.75 13.50
CA LEU A 156 -18.21 -8.20 13.80
C LEU A 156 -18.18 -6.69 13.62
N LEU A 157 -18.95 -6.19 12.66
CA LEU A 157 -19.12 -4.75 12.47
C LEU A 157 -19.88 -4.16 13.67
N PRO A 158 -19.45 -3.00 14.21
CA PRO A 158 -20.22 -2.30 15.21
C PRO A 158 -21.59 -1.95 14.65
N GLU A 159 -22.63 -2.02 15.49
CA GLU A 159 -23.96 -1.55 15.09
C GLU A 159 -23.84 -0.08 14.67
N ALA A 160 -24.43 0.25 13.52
CA ALA A 160 -24.40 1.61 13.01
C ALA A 160 -24.91 2.54 14.11
N SER A 161 -24.06 3.46 14.56
CA SER A 161 -24.51 4.52 15.47
C SER A 161 -25.54 5.35 14.70
N GLU A 162 -26.79 5.27 15.15
CA GLU A 162 -27.94 6.02 14.60
C GLU A 162 -27.70 7.54 14.56
#